data_AF-K1E3W1-F1
#
_entry.id   AF-K1E3W1-F1
#
_cell.length_a   1.000
_cell.length_b   1.000
_cell.length_c   1.000
_cell.angle_alpha   90.00
_cell.angle_beta   90.00
_cell.angle_gamma   90.00
#
_symmetry.space_group_name_H-M   'P 1'
#
loop_
_entity.id
_entity.type
_entity.pdbx_description
1 polymer ?
#
loop_
_entity_poly.entity_id
_entity_poly.type
_entity_poly.pdbx_seq_one_letter_code
_entity_poly.pdbx_strand_id
1 'polypeptide(L)'
;MHHHVDAWRERPVLVRLVEPPESPLPAAWTVLRSRGPFAVADEEAIMRTHDVSVLLTKDSGGRYTEAKLDAARTLGVPVVVVARPTRAPGVAEAADAAAAATWVESLGSLRP
;
A
#
# COMPACT_ATOMS: atom_id res chain seq x y z
N MET A 1 -12.97 6.00 6.15
CA MET A 1 -11.91 6.67 5.36
C MET A 1 -11.85 8.19 5.58
N HIS A 2 -12.89 8.85 6.13
CA HIS A 2 -12.90 10.33 6.24
C HIS A 2 -11.96 10.89 7.32
N HIS A 3 -11.82 10.22 8.47
CA HIS A 3 -11.04 10.77 9.60
C HIS A 3 -9.56 11.07 9.28
N HIS A 4 -8.95 10.32 8.36
CA HIS A 4 -7.54 10.54 7.99
C HIS A 4 -7.37 11.57 6.86
N VAL A 5 -8.40 11.79 6.04
CA VAL A 5 -8.32 12.78 4.95
C VAL A 5 -8.41 14.20 5.53
N ASP A 6 -9.30 14.42 6.49
CA ASP A 6 -9.53 15.75 7.07
C ASP A 6 -8.28 16.33 7.77
N ALA A 7 -7.52 15.50 8.48
CA ALA A 7 -6.29 15.92 9.16
C ALA A 7 -5.18 16.39 8.19
N TRP A 8 -5.28 16.03 6.91
CA TRP A 8 -4.29 16.33 5.87
C TRP A 8 -4.88 17.20 4.74
N ARG A 9 -6.08 17.75 4.92
CA ARG A 9 -6.84 18.45 3.89
C ARG A 9 -6.07 19.61 3.24
N GLU A 10 -5.42 20.43 4.07
CA GLU A 10 -4.68 21.61 3.63
C GLU A 10 -3.20 21.32 3.33
N ARG A 11 -2.76 20.06 3.44
CA ARG A 11 -1.36 19.68 3.21
C ARG A 11 -1.17 19.21 1.76
N PRO A 12 -0.03 19.52 1.14
CA PRO A 12 0.32 18.92 -0.15
C PRO A 12 0.51 17.41 0.04
N VAL A 13 -0.31 16.62 -0.65
CA VAL A 13 -0.25 15.15 -0.60
C VAL A 13 -0.26 14.62 -2.02
N LEU A 14 0.73 13.79 -2.33
CA LEU A 14 0.70 12.96 -3.51
C LEU A 14 0.07 11.61 -3.16
N VAL A 15 -1.06 11.28 -3.76
CA VAL A 15 -1.73 10.00 -3.57
C VAL A 15 -1.76 9.22 -4.88
N ARG A 16 -1.41 7.93 -4.84
CA ARG A 16 -1.55 7.03 -5.98
C ARG A 16 -2.75 6.12 -5.77
N LEU A 17 -3.68 6.15 -6.71
CA LEU A 17 -4.94 5.39 -6.68
C LEU A 17 -5.07 4.54 -7.94
N VAL A 18 -5.59 3.32 -7.77
CA VAL A 18 -5.95 2.43 -8.88
C VAL A 18 -7.35 2.74 -9.40
N GLU A 19 -8.34 2.79 -8.50
CA GLU A 19 -9.75 3.10 -8.80
C GLU A 19 -10.08 4.55 -8.41
N PRO A 20 -10.96 5.25 -9.15
CA PRO A 20 -11.20 6.67 -8.91
C PRO A 20 -11.76 6.86 -7.50
N PRO A 21 -11.48 8.00 -6.85
CA PRO A 21 -12.01 8.24 -5.51
C PRO A 21 -13.53 8.34 -5.57
N GLU A 22 -14.21 7.67 -4.66
CA GLU A 22 -15.68 7.66 -4.57
C GLU A 22 -16.26 9.00 -4.08
N SER A 23 -15.42 9.86 -3.50
CA SER A 23 -15.76 11.20 -3.04
C SER A 23 -14.64 12.20 -3.41
N PRO A 24 -14.94 13.50 -3.52
CA PRO A 24 -13.92 14.50 -3.80
C PRO A 24 -12.79 14.47 -2.77
N LEU A 25 -11.55 14.47 -3.27
CA LEU A 25 -10.36 14.60 -2.43
C LEU A 25 -10.05 16.09 -2.19
N PRO A 26 -9.27 16.42 -1.14
CA PRO A 26 -8.86 17.79 -0.89
C PRO A 26 -8.15 18.41 -2.09
N ALA A 27 -8.38 19.71 -2.34
CA ALA A 27 -7.81 20.41 -3.48
C ALA A 27 -6.27 20.49 -3.44
N ALA A 28 -5.67 20.42 -2.25
CA ALA A 28 -4.21 20.39 -2.08
C ALA A 28 -3.58 19.05 -2.49
N TRP A 29 -4.38 18.02 -2.80
CA TRP A 29 -3.88 16.70 -3.14
C TRP A 29 -3.69 16.52 -4.64
N THR A 30 -2.58 15.90 -5.02
CA THR A 30 -2.31 15.46 -6.39
C THR A 30 -2.57 13.97 -6.50
N VAL A 31 -3.40 13.56 -7.46
CA VAL A 31 -3.78 12.16 -7.68
C VAL A 31 -3.04 11.57 -8.87
N LEU A 32 -2.25 10.53 -8.63
CA LEU A 32 -1.69 9.68 -9.68
C LEU A 32 -2.59 8.46 -9.90
N ARG A 33 -3.02 8.24 -11.14
CA ARG A 33 -3.85 7.10 -11.53
C ARG A 33 -2.97 6.02 -12.15
N SER A 34 -2.65 4.97 -11.41
CA SER A 34 -1.84 3.87 -11.97
C SER A 34 -1.96 2.57 -11.19
N ARG A 35 -1.64 1.46 -11.85
CA ARG A 35 -1.61 0.10 -11.31
C ARG A 35 -0.23 -0.50 -11.60
N GLY A 36 0.33 -1.18 -10.60
CA GLY A 36 1.65 -1.80 -10.71
C GLY A 36 1.66 -3.05 -11.61
N PRO A 37 2.83 -3.71 -11.75
CA PRO A 37 4.05 -3.47 -10.97
C PRO A 37 4.73 -2.13 -11.31
N PHE A 38 5.52 -1.60 -10.37
CA PHE A 38 6.22 -0.33 -10.52
C PHE A 38 7.74 -0.55 -10.54
N ALA A 39 8.46 0.20 -11.38
CA ALA A 39 9.92 0.18 -11.40
C ALA A 39 10.49 1.21 -10.42
N VAL A 40 11.65 0.91 -9.83
CA VAL A 40 12.33 1.80 -8.87
C VAL A 40 12.62 3.18 -9.49
N ALA A 41 13.12 3.20 -10.73
CA ALA A 41 13.44 4.45 -11.43
C ALA A 41 12.22 5.37 -11.60
N ASP A 42 11.04 4.78 -11.87
CA ASP A 42 9.79 5.54 -11.99
C ASP A 42 9.36 6.10 -10.64
N GLU A 43 9.49 5.33 -9.57
CA GLU A 43 9.21 5.79 -8.20
C GLU A 43 10.14 6.93 -7.78
N GLU A 44 11.43 6.83 -8.11
CA GLU A 44 12.39 7.91 -7.85
C GLU A 44 12.04 9.18 -8.64
N ALA A 45 11.67 9.03 -9.91
CA ALA A 45 11.27 10.15 -10.75
C ALA A 45 10.02 10.85 -10.18
N ILE A 46 9.03 10.08 -9.74
CA ILE A 46 7.83 10.60 -9.08
C ILE A 46 8.22 11.37 -7.81
N MET A 47 9.04 10.78 -6.94
CA MET A 47 9.45 11.42 -5.68
C MET A 47 10.21 12.72 -5.93
N ARG A 48 11.13 12.76 -6.90
CA ARG A 48 11.87 13.99 -7.27
C ARG A 48 10.95 15.05 -7.88
N THR A 49 10.08 14.65 -8.81
CA THR A 49 9.19 15.59 -9.53
C THR A 49 8.21 16.28 -8.60
N HIS A 50 7.74 15.57 -7.57
CA HIS A 50 6.75 16.08 -6.62
C HIS A 50 7.35 16.53 -5.29
N ASP A 51 8.68 16.63 -5.17
CA ASP A 51 9.40 17.00 -3.94
C ASP A 51 8.91 16.21 -2.70
N VAL A 52 8.81 14.89 -2.86
CA VAL A 52 8.31 14.01 -1.80
C VAL A 52 9.33 13.96 -0.67
N SER A 53 8.99 14.58 0.45
CA SER A 53 9.83 14.66 1.65
C SER A 53 9.57 13.55 2.68
N VAL A 54 8.43 12.85 2.60
CA VAL A 54 8.07 11.70 3.44
C VAL A 54 7.25 10.72 2.60
N LEU A 55 7.56 9.43 2.71
CA LEU A 55 6.71 8.35 2.19
C LEU A 55 5.87 7.75 3.32
N LEU A 56 4.54 7.88 3.24
CA LEU A 56 3.61 7.14 4.08
C LEU A 56 3.18 5.85 3.38
N THR A 57 3.33 4.71 4.04
CA THR A 57 2.89 3.43 3.49
C THR A 57 2.34 2.48 4.53
N LYS A 58 1.60 1.46 4.08
CA LYS A 58 1.14 0.36 4.95
C LYS A 58 2.10 -0.80 4.83
N ASP A 59 2.26 -1.55 5.91
CA ASP A 59 2.90 -2.86 5.91
C ASP A 59 2.02 -3.91 5.18
N SER A 60 1.94 -3.80 3.84
CA SER A 60 1.17 -4.72 2.99
C SER A 60 1.83 -6.08 2.83
N GLY A 61 3.16 -6.17 3.02
CA GLY A 61 3.96 -7.31 2.58
C GLY A 61 3.99 -7.46 1.05
N GLY A 62 4.84 -8.36 0.56
CA GLY A 62 4.91 -8.77 -0.85
C GLY A 62 5.84 -7.94 -1.72
N ARG A 63 6.61 -8.66 -2.56
CA ARG A 63 7.65 -8.15 -3.48
C ARG A 63 7.19 -7.04 -4.42
N TYR A 64 5.91 -7.05 -4.82
CA TYR A 64 5.36 -6.07 -5.77
C TYR A 64 5.22 -4.66 -5.20
N THR A 65 5.49 -4.46 -3.91
CA THR A 65 5.38 -3.15 -3.24
C THR A 65 6.71 -2.58 -2.78
N GLU A 66 7.84 -3.21 -3.12
CA GLU A 66 9.19 -2.82 -2.67
C GLU A 66 9.74 -1.60 -3.43
N ALA A 67 9.38 -1.41 -4.70
CA ALA A 67 9.99 -0.37 -5.55
C ALA A 67 9.97 1.04 -4.93
N LYS A 68 8.87 1.42 -4.27
CA LYS A 68 8.74 2.70 -3.56
C LYS A 68 9.64 2.80 -2.32
N LEU A 69 9.90 1.69 -1.64
CA LEU A 69 10.78 1.64 -0.48
C LEU A 69 12.24 1.76 -0.91
N ASP A 70 12.61 1.11 -2.01
CA ASP A 70 13.95 1.22 -2.57
C ASP A 70 14.21 2.62 -3.11
N ALA A 71 13.25 3.22 -3.84
CA ALA A 71 13.35 4.61 -4.28
C ALA A 71 13.50 5.58 -3.11
N ALA A 72 12.68 5.44 -2.06
CA ALA A 72 12.78 6.27 -0.86
C ALA A 72 14.16 6.11 -0.19
N ARG A 73 14.68 4.88 -0.10
CA ARG A 73 16.02 4.60 0.42
C ARG A 73 17.10 5.29 -0.40
N THR A 74 17.07 5.16 -1.73
CA THR A 74 18.03 5.80 -2.64
C THR A 74 18.03 7.32 -2.48
N LEU A 75 16.84 7.92 -2.30
CA LEU A 75 16.66 9.36 -2.18
C LEU A 75 16.86 9.91 -0.77
N GLY A 76 17.04 9.05 0.25
CA GLY A 76 17.08 9.48 1.64
C GLY A 76 15.74 9.99 2.17
N VAL A 77 14.62 9.65 1.51
CA VAL A 77 13.28 10.04 1.94
C VAL A 77 12.87 9.18 3.14
N PRO A 78 12.55 9.77 4.31
CA PRO A 78 12.05 9.02 5.45
C PRO A 78 10.73 8.32 5.13
N VAL A 79 10.61 7.09 5.62
CA VAL A 79 9.43 6.25 5.41
C VAL A 79 8.69 6.05 6.73
N VAL A 80 7.41 6.41 6.75
CA VAL A 80 6.48 6.08 7.84
C VAL A 80 5.67 4.86 7.42
N VAL A 81 5.84 3.76 8.15
CA VAL A 81 5.09 2.52 7.91
C VAL A 81 3.97 2.40 8.93
N VAL A 82 2.73 2.33 8.45
CA VAL A 82 1.55 1.97 9.25
C VAL A 82 1.62 0.48 9.55
N ALA A 83 1.78 0.16 10.83
CA ALA A 83 1.89 -1.21 11.32
C ALA A 83 0.64 -2.04 10.98
N ARG A 84 0.85 -3.33 10.72
CA ARG A 84 -0.24 -4.29 10.56
C ARG A 84 -1.04 -4.38 11.88
N PRO A 85 -2.39 -4.30 11.84
CA PRO A 85 -3.19 -4.50 13.05
C PRO A 85 -3.01 -5.93 13.58
N THR A 86 -3.18 -6.09 14.90
CA THR A 86 -3.19 -7.42 15.53
C THR A 86 -4.28 -8.29 14.90
N ARG A 87 -3.93 -9.54 14.59
CA ARG A 87 -4.90 -10.48 14.04
C ARG A 87 -5.93 -10.88 15.10
N ALA A 88 -7.14 -11.16 14.65
CA ALA A 88 -8.15 -11.76 15.53
C ALA A 88 -7.66 -13.15 16.00
N PRO A 89 -7.80 -13.48 17.28
CA PRO A 89 -7.42 -14.80 17.79
C PRO A 89 -8.25 -15.90 17.14
N GLY A 90 -7.65 -17.07 16.94
CA GLY A 90 -8.34 -18.25 16.38
C GLY A 90 -8.51 -18.26 14.86
N VAL A 91 -7.97 -17.27 14.14
CA VAL A 91 -7.96 -17.27 12.67
C VAL A 91 -6.72 -18.01 12.18
N ALA A 92 -6.91 -19.16 11.52
CA ALA A 92 -5.83 -19.90 10.90
C ALA A 92 -5.22 -19.13 9.72
N GLU A 93 -3.91 -19.24 9.56
CA GLU A 93 -3.14 -18.54 8.54
C GLU A 93 -2.37 -19.55 7.67
N ALA A 94 -2.45 -19.38 6.36
CA ALA A 94 -1.56 -20.04 5.42
C ALA A 94 -0.36 -19.13 5.12
N ALA A 95 0.84 -19.70 5.10
CA ALA A 95 2.08 -18.96 4.86
C ALA A 95 2.18 -18.42 3.41
N ASP A 96 1.53 -19.10 2.47
CA ASP A 96 1.52 -18.75 1.06
C ASP A 96 0.25 -19.27 0.35
N ALA A 97 0.15 -18.99 -0.95
CA ALA A 97 -0.98 -19.39 -1.77
C ALA A 97 -1.10 -20.92 -1.96
N ALA A 98 0.02 -21.65 -1.97
CA ALA A 98 0.02 -23.09 -2.14
C ALA A 98 -0.50 -23.77 -0.86
N ALA A 99 -0.01 -23.35 0.31
CA ALA A 99 -0.52 -23.79 1.60
C ALA A 99 -2.01 -23.47 1.76
N ALA A 100 -2.46 -22.32 1.28
CA ALA A 100 -3.87 -21.95 1.28
C ALA A 100 -4.71 -22.88 0.39
N ALA A 101 -4.23 -23.21 -0.82
CA ALA A 101 -4.90 -24.13 -1.73
C ALA A 101 -5.06 -25.53 -1.10
N THR A 102 -3.96 -26.10 -0.59
CA THR A 102 -3.99 -27.40 0.11
C THR A 102 -4.94 -27.39 1.30
N TRP A 103 -4.97 -26.28 2.06
CA TRP A 103 -5.89 -26.15 3.18
C TRP A 103 -7.35 -26.16 2.72
N VAL A 104 -7.71 -25.40 1.68
CA VAL A 104 -9.07 -25.38 1.13
C VAL A 104 -9.48 -26.75 0.59
N GLU A 105 -8.59 -27.45 -0.11
CA GLU A 105 -8.83 -28.80 -0.60
C GLU A 105 -9.10 -29.79 0.55
N SER A 106 -8.34 -29.68 1.65
CA SER A 106 -8.55 -30.52 2.83
C SER A 106 -9.94 -30.31 3.47
N LEU A 107 -10.49 -29.10 3.42
CA LEU A 107 -11.85 -28.81 3.90
C LEU A 107 -12.93 -29.43 2.99
N GLY A 108 -12.66 -29.59 1.70
CA GLY A 108 -13.54 -30.27 0.75
C GLY A 108 -13.61 -31.78 0.99
N SER A 109 -12.48 -32.40 1.36
CA SER A 109 -12.42 -33.82 1.75
C SER A 109 -13.08 -34.16 3.10
N LEU A 110 -13.49 -33.13 3.86
CA LEU A 110 -14.16 -33.25 5.17
C LEU A 110 -15.69 -33.14 5.09
N ARG A 111 -16.28 -33.01 3.89
CA ARG A 111 -17.75 -33.03 3.74
C ARG A 111 -18.23 -34.50 3.63
N PRO A 112 -19.12 -34.97 4.52
CA PRO A 112 -19.77 -36.28 4.38
C PRO A 112 -20.70 -36.34 3.16
#